data_AF-A0A0R0CK78-F1
#
_entry.id   AF-A0A0R0CK78-F1
#
_cell.length_a   1.000
_cell.length_b   1.000
_cell.length_c   1.000
_cell.angle_alpha   90.00
_cell.angle_beta   90.00
_cell.angle_gamma   90.00
#
_symmetry.space_group_name_H-M   'P 1'
#
loop_
_entity.id
_entity.type
_entity.pdbx_description
1 polymer ?
#
loop_
_entity_poly.entity_id
_entity_poly.type
_entity_poly.pdbx_seq_one_letter_code
_entity_poly.pdbx_strand_id
1 'polypeptide(L)'
;MTPWMRTLHKWVGLLIGLQFVVWLGSGLMMSLLDPDKIEGNAQRAAKMDVPAWPADTVSPAQALRAAKHPAATLDSGWLLQQPVYRLQSPEGTEVIDARNGRRIDVDAALALRVAQAAYRGDGVPATPQYLEKTLETRANPDPVWRVDFGDAQDSTIYVSAHSGQVMEHRNATWRLFDIFWMLHIMDYSERVNFNKPLVVGMGIGGLWLALTGFWLLVTSFHLQEFIPRRWRRQRQLMVFAPGGAHLRTVTAANGDSVYVALAREGVNLPSNCGGGQSCGLCEVRVRGGAGKATAADRSHLADAKLKVGCRLACNLPVDEDLEIEVAGGASLWTEHWATVVKVEAVTPFLREIHLQPEHAADAQFQPGCYLQLHVPEYALPRSALWHPDDHRDDWTPLPLPATLQNKVAVRRSYSLAMPVSAAAGQLVLLARFSPGWQESRRHPPGKGSTYLYTLREGDRVRYSGPFGDFALSGVEREKIFIGAGAGMAPLRAMIQQRLEEGGGERIHYWYGARNARDCPYAAQMQALAEQHSNFSWHPVWSGDTEGGSARRVHDAIHEDLLRQHPDLAGCEFYLCGPPAMLAATRQLLRTLGVEESRIAYDDFKI
;
A
#
# COMPACT_ATOMS: atom_id res chain seq x y z
N MET A 1 -15.67 -13.86 -6.33
CA MET A 1 -16.25 -12.87 -5.38
C MET A 1 -16.67 -11.64 -6.14
N THR A 2 -17.87 -11.12 -5.88
CA THR A 2 -18.31 -9.82 -6.39
C THR A 2 -17.49 -8.68 -5.74
N PRO A 3 -17.39 -7.50 -6.36
CA PRO A 3 -16.70 -6.34 -5.77
C PRO A 3 -17.18 -6.01 -4.35
N TRP A 4 -18.48 -6.15 -4.10
CA TRP A 4 -19.11 -5.95 -2.80
C TRP A 4 -18.57 -6.90 -1.72
N MET A 5 -18.43 -8.20 -2.02
CA MET A 5 -17.91 -9.19 -1.07
C MET A 5 -16.45 -8.90 -0.67
N ARG A 6 -15.63 -8.37 -1.59
CA ARG A 6 -14.24 -7.98 -1.30
C ARG A 6 -14.18 -6.79 -0.36
N THR A 7 -15.04 -5.79 -0.58
CA THR A 7 -15.14 -4.63 0.31
C THR A 7 -15.60 -5.05 1.70
N LEU A 8 -16.62 -5.92 1.79
CA LEU A 8 -17.09 -6.45 3.06
C LEU A 8 -15.99 -7.24 3.80
N HIS A 9 -15.28 -8.14 3.12
CA HIS A 9 -14.16 -8.90 3.71
C HIS A 9 -13.05 -7.99 4.25
N LYS A 10 -12.71 -6.90 3.55
CA LYS A 10 -11.70 -5.94 4.01
C LYS A 10 -12.11 -5.22 5.30
N TRP A 11 -13.35 -4.72 5.35
CA TRP A 11 -13.83 -3.97 6.52
C TRP A 11 -14.07 -4.86 7.74
N VAL A 12 -14.69 -6.03 7.54
CA VAL A 12 -14.85 -7.05 8.59
C VAL A 12 -13.48 -7.55 9.05
N GLY A 13 -12.56 -7.76 8.09
CA GLY A 13 -11.15 -8.10 8.33
C GLY A 13 -10.43 -7.11 9.22
N LEU A 14 -10.59 -5.80 8.97
CA LEU A 14 -9.97 -4.74 9.75
C LEU A 14 -10.47 -4.74 11.20
N LEU A 15 -11.79 -4.84 11.41
CA LEU A 15 -12.39 -4.80 12.73
C LEU A 15 -11.98 -6.01 13.58
N ILE A 16 -12.05 -7.21 13.00
CA ILE A 16 -11.65 -8.44 13.70
C ILE A 16 -10.14 -8.48 13.89
N GLY A 17 -9.36 -8.02 12.91
CA GLY A 17 -7.90 -7.95 13.01
C GLY A 17 -7.45 -7.05 14.17
N LEU A 18 -8.08 -5.89 14.34
CA LEU A 18 -7.79 -4.99 15.47
C LEU A 18 -8.10 -5.67 16.81
N GLN A 19 -9.26 -6.30 16.94
CA GLN A 19 -9.63 -7.03 18.16
C GLN A 19 -8.69 -8.21 18.43
N PHE A 20 -8.27 -8.93 17.38
CA PHE A 20 -7.34 -10.05 17.49
C PHE A 20 -5.96 -9.60 17.99
N VAL A 21 -5.48 -8.42 17.61
CA VAL A 21 -4.23 -7.85 18.15
C VAL A 21 -4.36 -7.59 19.65
N VAL A 22 -5.48 -7.04 20.12
CA VAL A 22 -5.74 -6.84 21.56
C VAL A 22 -5.82 -8.18 22.28
N TRP A 23 -6.49 -9.18 21.70
CA TRP A 23 -6.60 -10.53 22.25
C TRP A 23 -5.23 -11.23 22.35
N LEU A 24 -4.41 -11.16 21.30
CA LEU A 24 -3.07 -11.75 21.27
C LEU A 24 -2.13 -11.03 22.25
N GLY A 25 -2.17 -9.69 22.27
CA GLY A 25 -1.35 -8.88 23.16
C GLY A 25 -1.68 -9.11 24.64
N SER A 26 -2.97 -9.24 24.98
CA SER A 26 -3.40 -9.59 26.33
C SER A 26 -3.00 -11.01 26.73
N GLY A 27 -3.15 -11.99 25.84
CA GLY A 27 -2.71 -13.38 26.08
C GLY A 27 -1.20 -13.51 26.27
N LEU A 28 -0.41 -12.82 25.44
CA LEU A 28 1.04 -12.73 25.60
C LEU A 28 1.42 -12.11 26.94
N MET A 29 0.82 -10.99 27.30
CA MET A 29 1.13 -10.32 28.57
C MET A 29 0.83 -11.21 29.77
N MET A 30 -0.35 -11.86 29.80
CA MET A 30 -0.70 -12.81 30.87
C MET A 30 0.28 -13.98 30.96
N SER A 31 0.83 -14.43 29.82
CA SER A 31 1.82 -15.51 29.78
C SER A 31 3.22 -15.09 30.23
N LEU A 32 3.52 -13.79 30.23
CA LEU A 32 4.79 -13.23 30.68
C LEU A 32 4.80 -12.88 32.17
N LEU A 33 3.63 -12.82 32.81
CA LEU A 33 3.51 -12.55 34.24
C LEU A 33 3.78 -13.81 35.06
N ASP A 34 4.51 -13.62 36.15
CA ASP A 34 4.91 -14.69 37.08
C ASP A 34 3.68 -15.18 37.89
N PRO A 35 3.28 -16.47 37.77
CA PRO A 35 2.13 -17.03 38.48
C PRO A 35 2.22 -16.88 40.00
N ASP A 36 3.41 -17.05 40.59
CA ASP A 36 3.60 -16.98 42.03
C ASP A 36 3.36 -15.55 42.56
N LYS A 37 3.71 -14.55 41.74
CA LYS A 37 3.43 -13.13 42.03
C LYS A 37 1.95 -12.80 41.84
N ILE A 38 1.26 -13.39 40.85
CA ILE A 38 -0.18 -13.18 40.65
C ILE A 38 -0.98 -13.71 41.84
N GLU A 39 -0.64 -14.90 42.34
CA GLU A 39 -1.36 -15.49 43.49
C GLU A 39 -1.00 -14.82 44.83
N GLY A 40 0.12 -14.10 44.88
CA GLY A 40 0.62 -13.42 46.08
C GLY A 40 1.12 -14.40 47.14
N ASN A 41 1.55 -15.61 46.75
CA ASN A 41 1.91 -16.68 47.67
C ASN A 41 3.08 -16.30 48.60
N ALA A 42 4.01 -15.48 48.13
CA ALA A 42 5.15 -15.00 48.93
C ALA A 42 4.72 -14.19 50.16
N GLN A 43 3.58 -13.49 50.08
CA GLN A 43 3.07 -12.61 51.13
C GLN A 43 1.98 -13.27 51.99
N ARG A 44 1.64 -14.52 51.70
CA ARG A 44 0.72 -15.31 52.53
C ARG A 44 1.47 -15.86 53.72
N ALA A 45 0.95 -15.59 54.92
CA ALA A 45 1.43 -16.26 56.12
C ALA A 45 1.23 -17.77 56.01
N ALA A 46 2.12 -18.55 56.63
CA ALA A 46 1.92 -19.98 56.74
C ALA A 46 0.60 -20.26 57.47
N LYS A 47 -0.09 -21.33 57.07
CA LYS A 47 -1.31 -21.77 57.77
C LYS A 47 -0.96 -21.97 59.25
N MET A 48 -1.66 -21.26 60.13
CA MET A 48 -1.42 -21.36 61.57
C MET A 48 -1.68 -22.80 62.03
N ASP A 49 -0.81 -23.32 62.90
CA ASP A 49 -1.07 -24.57 63.60
C ASP A 49 -2.35 -24.41 64.42
N VAL A 50 -3.36 -25.22 64.07
CA VAL A 50 -4.67 -25.16 64.68
C VAL A 50 -4.61 -25.91 66.01
N PRO A 51 -4.85 -25.25 67.16
CA PRO A 51 -4.86 -25.93 68.44
C PRO A 51 -5.96 -27.01 68.49
N ALA A 52 -5.79 -28.00 69.37
CA ALA A 52 -6.87 -28.94 69.66
C ALA A 52 -8.12 -28.18 70.14
N TRP A 53 -9.29 -28.63 69.71
CA TRP A 53 -10.56 -28.00 70.08
C TRP A 53 -10.73 -28.00 71.61
N PRO A 54 -11.02 -26.86 72.26
CA PRO A 54 -11.07 -26.82 73.72
C PRO A 54 -12.27 -27.60 74.30
N ALA A 55 -12.05 -28.28 75.42
CA ALA A 55 -13.08 -29.04 76.11
C ALA A 55 -14.10 -28.14 76.83
N ASP A 56 -13.75 -26.90 77.12
CA ASP A 56 -14.55 -25.87 77.81
C ASP A 56 -15.38 -25.01 76.83
N THR A 57 -15.89 -25.62 75.75
CA THR A 57 -16.73 -24.92 74.78
C THR A 57 -18.23 -25.04 75.08
N VAL A 58 -18.98 -23.98 74.79
CA VAL A 58 -20.44 -24.01 74.82
C VAL A 58 -20.95 -25.01 73.79
N SER A 59 -22.05 -25.69 74.12
CA SER A 59 -22.66 -26.65 73.21
C SER A 59 -23.16 -25.96 71.92
N PRO A 60 -23.17 -26.64 70.77
CA PRO A 60 -23.76 -26.11 69.53
C PRO A 60 -25.19 -25.58 69.71
N ALA A 61 -25.99 -26.23 70.57
CA ALA A 61 -27.34 -25.78 70.90
C ALA A 61 -27.38 -24.43 71.65
N GLN A 62 -26.39 -24.16 72.51
CA GLN A 62 -26.26 -22.85 73.17
C GLN A 62 -25.78 -21.78 72.19
N ALA A 63 -24.86 -22.11 71.28
CA ALA A 63 -24.44 -21.19 70.22
C ALA A 63 -25.62 -20.79 69.31
N LEU A 64 -26.45 -21.75 68.90
CA LEU A 64 -27.65 -21.48 68.09
C LEU A 64 -28.65 -20.54 68.79
N ARG A 65 -28.74 -20.56 70.13
CA ARG A 65 -29.61 -19.63 70.89
C ARG A 65 -29.08 -18.21 70.94
N ALA A 66 -27.78 -18.02 70.75
CA ALA A 66 -27.13 -16.71 70.73
C ALA A 66 -27.11 -16.06 69.33
N ALA A 67 -27.54 -16.80 68.29
CA ALA A 67 -27.71 -16.29 66.94
C ALA A 67 -28.85 -15.27 66.87
N LYS A 68 -28.72 -14.24 66.02
CA LYS A 68 -29.83 -13.34 65.71
C LYS A 68 -30.83 -13.98 64.76
N HIS A 69 -30.34 -14.83 63.86
CA HIS A 69 -31.15 -15.47 62.82
C HIS A 69 -31.14 -16.99 62.95
N PRO A 70 -32.21 -17.68 62.49
CA PRO A 70 -32.20 -19.14 62.40
C PRO A 70 -31.09 -19.61 61.46
N ALA A 71 -30.06 -20.26 62.00
CA ALA A 71 -28.94 -20.76 61.21
C ALA A 71 -29.35 -22.02 60.42
N ALA A 72 -29.02 -22.05 59.13
CA ALA A 72 -29.17 -23.21 58.26
C ALA A 72 -28.02 -24.21 58.45
N THR A 73 -26.82 -23.72 58.70
CA THR A 73 -25.63 -24.55 58.95
C THR A 73 -24.79 -23.96 60.10
N LEU A 74 -24.06 -24.85 60.79
CA LEU A 74 -23.12 -24.50 61.84
C LEU A 74 -21.77 -25.15 61.53
N ASP A 75 -20.76 -24.31 61.33
CA ASP A 75 -19.36 -24.72 61.15
C ASP A 75 -18.55 -24.35 62.40
N SER A 76 -17.67 -25.25 62.85
CA SER A 76 -16.74 -24.96 63.94
C SER A 76 -15.36 -24.67 63.36
N GLY A 77 -14.70 -23.63 63.83
CA GLY A 77 -13.31 -23.39 63.45
C GLY A 77 -12.65 -22.33 64.31
N TRP A 78 -11.62 -21.72 63.76
CA TRP A 78 -10.81 -20.75 64.49
C TRP A 78 -10.85 -19.38 63.81
N LEU A 79 -10.83 -18.34 64.63
CA LEU A 79 -10.58 -16.96 64.24
C LEU A 79 -9.34 -16.52 65.01
N LEU A 80 -8.20 -16.45 64.32
CA LEU A 80 -6.88 -16.34 64.96
C LEU A 80 -6.66 -17.52 65.93
N GLN A 81 -6.58 -17.25 67.24
CA GLN A 81 -6.42 -18.24 68.31
C GLN A 81 -7.71 -18.43 69.14
N GLN A 82 -8.85 -17.92 68.65
CA GLN A 82 -10.14 -18.01 69.32
C GLN A 82 -10.99 -19.09 68.61
N PRO A 83 -11.49 -20.12 69.34
CA PRO A 83 -12.42 -21.09 68.77
C PRO A 83 -13.77 -20.40 68.57
N VAL A 84 -14.35 -20.57 67.38
CA VAL A 84 -15.60 -19.91 66.99
C VAL A 84 -16.56 -20.89 66.31
N TYR A 85 -17.85 -20.66 66.51
CA TYR A 85 -18.91 -21.22 65.70
C TYR A 85 -19.33 -20.19 64.65
N ARG A 86 -19.38 -20.60 63.38
CA ARG A 86 -19.91 -19.82 62.26
C ARG A 86 -21.29 -20.35 61.91
N LEU A 87 -22.28 -19.51 62.10
CA LEU A 87 -23.68 -19.81 61.84
C LEU A 87 -24.06 -19.15 60.52
N GLN A 88 -24.36 -19.96 59.49
CA GLN A 88 -24.76 -19.43 58.19
C GLN A 88 -26.28 -19.36 58.12
N SER A 89 -26.79 -18.19 57.75
CA SER A 89 -28.21 -17.93 57.51
C SER A 89 -28.38 -17.26 56.13
N PRO A 90 -29.59 -17.23 55.56
CA PRO A 90 -29.88 -16.44 54.36
C PRO A 90 -29.50 -14.95 54.50
N GLU A 91 -29.50 -14.42 55.72
CA GLU A 91 -29.17 -13.04 56.05
C GLU A 91 -27.68 -12.78 56.22
N GLY A 92 -26.83 -13.82 56.30
CA GLY A 92 -25.38 -13.71 56.44
C GLY A 92 -24.78 -14.73 57.41
N THR A 93 -23.46 -14.63 57.60
CA THR A 93 -22.73 -15.47 58.57
C THR A 93 -22.56 -14.73 59.89
N GLU A 94 -23.03 -15.32 60.99
CA GLU A 94 -22.78 -14.83 62.35
C GLU A 94 -21.64 -15.63 62.99
N VAL A 95 -20.74 -14.93 63.68
CA VAL A 95 -19.61 -15.55 64.39
C VAL A 95 -19.87 -15.51 65.89
N ILE A 96 -19.75 -16.66 66.55
CA ILE A 96 -19.96 -16.83 68.00
C ILE A 96 -18.71 -17.40 68.63
N ASP A 97 -18.26 -16.80 69.72
CA ASP A 97 -17.18 -17.31 70.55
C ASP A 97 -17.59 -18.66 71.18
N ALA A 98 -16.85 -19.71 70.85
CA ALA A 98 -17.17 -21.05 71.31
C ALA A 98 -16.95 -21.25 72.81
N ARG A 99 -16.25 -20.37 73.53
CA ARG A 99 -16.01 -20.52 74.99
C ARG A 99 -17.09 -19.89 75.85
N ASN A 100 -17.61 -18.73 75.45
CA ASN A 100 -18.57 -17.97 76.26
C ASN A 100 -19.94 -17.79 75.58
N GLY A 101 -20.09 -18.23 74.32
CA GLY A 101 -21.34 -18.13 73.57
C GLY A 101 -21.72 -16.70 73.16
N ARG A 102 -20.82 -15.72 73.29
CA ARG A 102 -21.07 -14.33 72.88
C ARG A 102 -20.77 -14.15 71.40
N ARG A 103 -21.58 -13.32 70.76
CA ARG A 103 -21.40 -12.94 69.35
C ARG A 103 -20.17 -12.04 69.18
N ILE A 104 -19.43 -12.28 68.10
CA ILE A 104 -18.27 -11.50 67.69
C ILE A 104 -18.69 -10.66 66.48
N ASP A 105 -18.65 -9.34 66.62
CA ASP A 105 -18.81 -8.42 65.50
C ASP A 105 -17.43 -8.21 64.85
N VAL A 106 -17.34 -8.44 63.54
CA VAL A 106 -16.09 -8.25 62.77
C VAL A 106 -15.92 -6.77 62.46
N ASP A 107 -15.42 -6.03 63.43
CA ASP A 107 -15.09 -4.61 63.30
C ASP A 107 -13.74 -4.39 62.58
N ALA A 108 -13.42 -3.12 62.30
CA ALA A 108 -12.16 -2.75 61.65
C ALA A 108 -10.92 -3.23 62.45
N ALA A 109 -10.97 -3.20 63.79
CA ALA A 109 -9.84 -3.59 64.62
C ALA A 109 -9.57 -5.11 64.56
N LEU A 110 -10.62 -5.92 64.56
CA LEU A 110 -10.52 -7.37 64.37
C LEU A 110 -10.08 -7.70 62.93
N ALA A 111 -10.65 -7.04 61.92
CA ALA A 111 -10.25 -7.24 60.53
C ALA A 111 -8.76 -6.91 60.30
N LEU A 112 -8.25 -5.84 60.91
CA LEU A 112 -6.83 -5.47 60.88
C LEU A 112 -5.96 -6.59 61.47
N ARG A 113 -6.32 -7.13 62.64
CA ARG A 113 -5.57 -8.23 63.26
C ARG A 113 -5.58 -9.50 62.42
N VAL A 114 -6.71 -9.83 61.80
CA VAL A 114 -6.83 -10.97 60.88
C VAL A 114 -5.94 -10.77 59.66
N ALA A 115 -5.99 -9.59 59.03
CA ALA A 115 -5.16 -9.27 57.88
C ALA A 115 -3.66 -9.34 58.24
N GLN A 116 -3.25 -8.76 59.38
CA GLN A 116 -1.86 -8.83 59.86
C GLN A 116 -1.40 -10.27 60.09
N ALA A 117 -2.23 -11.13 60.67
CA ALA A 117 -1.89 -12.53 60.90
C ALA A 117 -1.79 -13.33 59.59
N ALA A 118 -2.52 -12.93 58.55
CA ALA A 118 -2.49 -13.55 57.24
C ALA A 118 -1.38 -13.02 56.32
N TYR A 119 -0.74 -11.91 56.70
CA TYR A 119 0.30 -11.24 55.91
C TYR A 119 1.71 -11.67 56.35
N ARG A 120 2.57 -11.93 55.37
CA ARG A 120 4.00 -12.19 55.55
C ARG A 120 4.80 -11.22 54.68
N GLY A 121 5.18 -10.08 55.25
CA GLY A 121 6.02 -9.10 54.57
C GLY A 121 6.46 -7.98 55.52
N ASP A 122 7.14 -6.98 54.97
CA ASP A 122 7.66 -5.81 55.68
C ASP A 122 6.74 -4.58 55.58
N GLY A 123 5.64 -4.67 54.85
CA GLY A 123 4.66 -3.60 54.68
C GLY A 123 3.93 -3.23 55.97
N VAL A 124 3.75 -1.92 56.19
CA VAL A 124 2.93 -1.40 57.30
C VAL A 124 1.46 -1.41 56.87
N PRO A 125 0.53 -1.98 57.66
CA PRO A 125 -0.88 -1.99 57.31
C PRO A 125 -1.51 -0.61 57.47
N ALA A 126 -2.34 -0.24 56.50
CA ALA A 126 -3.18 0.95 56.52
C ALA A 126 -4.48 0.70 57.29
N THR A 127 -5.25 1.77 57.49
CA THR A 127 -6.56 1.70 58.14
C THR A 127 -7.53 0.85 57.32
N PRO A 128 -8.20 -0.16 57.92
CA PRO A 128 -9.19 -0.98 57.23
C PRO A 128 -10.34 -0.16 56.66
N GLN A 129 -10.72 -0.46 55.42
CA GLN A 129 -11.85 0.18 54.73
C GLN A 129 -12.98 -0.82 54.51
N TYR A 130 -14.20 -0.46 54.91
CA TYR A 130 -15.37 -1.29 54.66
C TYR A 130 -15.83 -1.11 53.21
N LEU A 131 -16.00 -2.22 52.49
CA LEU A 131 -16.50 -2.25 51.13
C LEU A 131 -17.68 -3.21 51.04
N GLU A 132 -18.83 -2.68 50.62
CA GLU A 132 -20.03 -3.51 50.41
C GLU A 132 -19.81 -4.47 49.23
N LYS A 133 -19.19 -3.99 48.15
CA LYS A 133 -18.83 -4.79 46.96
C LYS A 133 -17.54 -4.27 46.35
N THR A 134 -16.74 -5.16 45.78
CA THR A 134 -15.56 -4.81 44.98
C THR A 134 -15.35 -5.87 43.89
N LEU A 135 -14.81 -5.44 42.75
CA LEU A 135 -14.40 -6.37 41.70
C LEU A 135 -13.32 -7.32 42.21
N GLU A 136 -12.38 -6.88 43.05
CA GLU A 136 -11.25 -7.72 43.47
C GLU A 136 -11.68 -9.00 44.24
N THR A 137 -12.85 -8.99 44.87
CA THR A 137 -13.46 -10.12 45.59
C THR A 137 -14.72 -10.65 44.91
N ARG A 138 -14.94 -10.41 43.61
CA ARG A 138 -16.20 -10.74 42.91
C ARG A 138 -16.66 -12.22 42.97
N ALA A 139 -15.76 -13.14 43.34
CA ALA A 139 -16.10 -14.55 43.58
C ALA A 139 -16.85 -14.77 44.91
N ASN A 140 -16.76 -13.82 45.85
CA ASN A 140 -17.37 -13.86 47.17
C ASN A 140 -18.34 -12.67 47.32
N PRO A 141 -19.64 -12.91 47.54
CA PRO A 141 -20.65 -11.83 47.59
C PRO A 141 -20.71 -11.10 48.93
N ASP A 142 -19.95 -11.54 49.94
CA ASP A 142 -19.91 -10.93 51.27
C ASP A 142 -19.30 -9.51 51.22
N PRO A 143 -19.81 -8.56 52.03
CA PRO A 143 -19.09 -7.33 52.33
C PRO A 143 -17.73 -7.64 52.96
N VAL A 144 -16.72 -6.85 52.62
CA VAL A 144 -15.33 -7.09 53.00
C VAL A 144 -14.69 -5.87 53.65
N TRP A 145 -13.79 -6.13 54.58
CA TRP A 145 -12.80 -5.17 55.03
C TRP A 145 -11.55 -5.30 54.16
N ARG A 146 -11.18 -4.20 53.51
CA ARG A 146 -9.94 -4.06 52.75
C ARG A 146 -8.84 -3.53 53.66
N VAL A 147 -7.72 -4.25 53.76
CA VAL A 147 -6.53 -3.81 54.47
C VAL A 147 -5.35 -3.78 53.50
N ASP A 148 -4.89 -2.57 53.18
CA ASP A 148 -3.72 -2.35 52.32
C ASP A 148 -2.44 -2.36 53.15
N PHE A 149 -1.35 -2.87 52.57
CA PHE A 149 -0.02 -2.90 53.16
C PHE A 149 0.93 -2.07 52.29
N GLY A 150 1.68 -1.15 52.91
CA GLY A 150 2.66 -0.33 52.22
C GLY A 150 3.95 -1.09 51.90
N ASP A 151 3.86 -2.14 51.08
CA ASP A 151 5.00 -2.91 50.57
C ASP A 151 5.26 -2.65 49.08
N ALA A 152 6.37 -3.17 48.56
CA ALA A 152 6.75 -2.95 47.16
C ALA A 152 5.80 -3.59 46.12
N GLN A 153 4.83 -4.41 46.54
CA GLN A 153 3.86 -5.04 45.63
C GLN A 153 2.45 -4.48 45.78
N ASP A 154 2.24 -3.44 46.60
CA ASP A 154 0.92 -2.89 46.94
C ASP A 154 -0.06 -3.98 47.39
N SER A 155 0.36 -4.80 48.35
CA SER A 155 -0.44 -5.92 48.87
C SER A 155 -1.71 -5.46 49.56
N THR A 156 -2.79 -6.20 49.32
CA THR A 156 -4.10 -5.98 49.93
C THR A 156 -4.68 -7.31 50.38
N ILE A 157 -5.18 -7.35 51.61
CA ILE A 157 -5.89 -8.51 52.16
C ILE A 157 -7.35 -8.12 52.39
N TYR A 158 -8.25 -8.95 51.88
CA TYR A 158 -9.69 -8.81 52.07
C TYR A 158 -10.18 -9.79 53.11
N VAL A 159 -10.85 -9.29 54.14
CA VAL A 159 -11.44 -10.08 55.23
C VAL A 159 -12.96 -9.94 55.18
N SER A 160 -13.71 -11.05 55.22
CA SER A 160 -15.17 -10.99 55.26
C SER A 160 -15.64 -10.23 56.51
N ALA A 161 -16.49 -9.23 56.32
CA ALA A 161 -17.09 -8.45 57.41
C ALA A 161 -18.16 -9.25 58.19
N HIS A 162 -18.56 -10.41 57.68
CA HIS A 162 -19.48 -11.31 58.36
C HIS A 162 -18.73 -12.42 59.11
N SER A 163 -17.87 -13.18 58.41
CA SER A 163 -17.25 -14.39 58.97
C SER A 163 -15.87 -14.16 59.60
N GLY A 164 -15.23 -13.02 59.33
CA GLY A 164 -13.86 -12.74 59.77
C GLY A 164 -12.80 -13.60 59.06
N GLN A 165 -13.18 -14.35 58.03
CA GLN A 165 -12.24 -15.16 57.24
C GLN A 165 -11.55 -14.30 56.18
N VAL A 166 -10.30 -14.64 55.87
CA VAL A 166 -9.58 -14.03 54.74
C VAL A 166 -10.18 -14.58 53.45
N MET A 167 -10.72 -13.68 52.63
CA MET A 167 -11.33 -14.00 51.34
C MET A 167 -10.28 -14.08 50.25
N GLU A 168 -9.46 -13.04 50.14
CA GLU A 168 -8.58 -12.86 48.98
C GLU A 168 -7.30 -12.12 49.35
N HIS A 169 -6.20 -12.52 48.71
CA HIS A 169 -4.94 -11.79 48.68
C HIS A 169 -4.78 -11.17 47.28
N ARG A 170 -4.45 -9.88 47.24
CA ARG A 170 -4.30 -9.11 46.00
C ARG A 170 -3.04 -8.26 46.05
N ASN A 171 -2.47 -7.97 44.89
CA ASN A 171 -1.29 -7.12 44.75
C ASN A 171 -1.30 -6.45 43.36
N ALA A 172 -0.32 -5.59 43.10
CA ALA A 172 -0.20 -4.86 41.84
C ALA A 172 -0.09 -5.81 40.62
N THR A 173 0.65 -6.91 40.74
CA THR A 173 0.82 -7.90 39.65
C THR A 173 -0.51 -8.55 39.28
N TRP A 174 -1.30 -8.94 40.29
CA TRP A 174 -2.63 -9.47 40.10
C TRP A 174 -3.56 -8.44 39.43
N ARG A 175 -3.51 -7.16 39.83
CA ARG A 175 -4.34 -6.10 39.23
C ARG A 175 -3.99 -5.88 37.75
N LEU A 176 -2.70 -5.94 37.42
CA LEU A 176 -2.24 -5.89 36.04
C LEU A 176 -2.77 -7.08 35.25
N PHE A 177 -2.64 -8.29 35.81
CA PHE A 177 -3.20 -9.51 35.22
C PHE A 177 -4.72 -9.38 34.98
N ASP A 178 -5.49 -8.88 35.94
CA ASP A 178 -6.95 -8.73 35.86
C ASP A 178 -7.39 -7.77 34.73
N ILE A 179 -6.59 -6.73 34.42
CA ILE A 179 -6.82 -5.84 33.27
C ILE A 179 -6.65 -6.62 31.95
N PHE A 180 -5.58 -7.41 31.83
CA PHE A 180 -5.35 -8.20 30.62
C PHE A 180 -6.33 -9.35 30.50
N TRP A 181 -6.74 -9.96 31.61
CA TRP A 181 -7.81 -10.93 31.67
C TRP A 181 -9.11 -10.34 31.12
N MET A 182 -9.53 -9.16 31.61
CA MET A 182 -10.70 -8.44 31.11
C MET A 182 -10.66 -8.23 29.59
N LEU A 183 -9.51 -7.78 29.07
CA LEU A 183 -9.32 -7.56 27.63
C LEU A 183 -9.39 -8.88 26.84
N HIS A 184 -8.83 -9.95 27.39
CA HIS A 184 -8.71 -11.24 26.73
C HIS A 184 -10.04 -11.98 26.65
N ILE A 185 -10.80 -12.01 27.76
CA ILE A 185 -12.13 -12.63 27.80
C ILE A 185 -13.25 -11.68 27.34
N MET A 186 -12.89 -10.45 26.98
CA MET A 186 -13.78 -9.38 26.49
C MET A 186 -15.03 -9.17 27.37
N ASP A 187 -14.86 -9.37 28.68
CA ASP A 187 -15.88 -9.12 29.70
C ASP A 187 -15.50 -7.87 30.49
N TYR A 188 -15.90 -6.71 29.98
CA TYR A 188 -15.62 -5.40 30.56
C TYR A 188 -16.45 -5.09 31.81
N SER A 189 -17.42 -5.94 32.12
CA SER A 189 -18.37 -5.77 33.22
C SER A 189 -17.96 -6.54 34.47
N GLU A 190 -18.01 -7.87 34.40
CA GLU A 190 -17.90 -8.75 35.56
C GLU A 190 -16.50 -9.37 35.67
N ARG A 191 -15.81 -9.52 34.53
CA ARG A 191 -14.49 -10.15 34.37
C ARG A 191 -14.44 -11.63 34.78
N VAL A 192 -15.56 -12.34 34.63
CA VAL A 192 -15.68 -13.75 35.07
C VAL A 192 -15.95 -14.69 33.91
N ASN A 193 -16.82 -14.29 32.97
CA ASN A 193 -17.37 -15.22 31.99
C ASN A 193 -16.85 -14.93 30.58
N PHE A 194 -16.14 -15.89 30.00
CA PHE A 194 -15.66 -15.79 28.62
C PHE A 194 -16.74 -16.01 27.56
N ASN A 195 -17.94 -16.49 27.94
CA ASN A 195 -19.07 -16.75 27.04
C ASN A 195 -19.97 -15.52 26.85
N LYS A 196 -19.40 -14.31 26.76
CA LYS A 196 -20.16 -13.10 26.45
C LYS A 196 -20.44 -13.01 24.94
N PRO A 197 -21.56 -12.37 24.50
CA PRO A 197 -21.91 -12.23 23.09
C PRO A 197 -20.79 -11.65 22.22
N LEU A 198 -19.96 -10.76 22.80
CA LEU A 198 -18.84 -10.14 22.10
C LEU A 198 -17.76 -11.15 21.70
N VAL A 199 -17.30 -12.00 22.63
CA VAL A 199 -16.30 -13.05 22.33
C VAL A 199 -16.85 -14.04 21.32
N VAL A 200 -18.11 -14.46 21.49
CA VAL A 200 -18.76 -15.41 20.57
C VAL A 200 -18.86 -14.81 19.16
N GLY A 201 -19.28 -13.54 19.05
CA GLY A 201 -19.35 -12.83 17.77
C GLY A 201 -17.99 -12.69 17.09
N MET A 202 -16.95 -12.37 17.85
CA MET A 202 -15.56 -12.31 17.35
C MET A 202 -15.06 -13.68 16.92
N GLY A 203 -15.39 -14.75 17.63
CA GLY A 203 -15.06 -16.13 17.26
C GLY A 203 -15.71 -16.56 15.94
N ILE A 204 -17.01 -16.29 15.77
CA ILE A 204 -17.74 -16.55 14.52
C ILE A 204 -17.13 -15.75 13.36
N GLY A 205 -16.88 -14.46 13.58
CA GLY A 205 -16.27 -13.59 12.58
C GLY A 205 -14.85 -14.03 12.19
N GLY A 206 -14.04 -14.40 13.16
CA GLY A 206 -12.69 -14.92 12.96
C GLY A 206 -12.67 -16.22 12.17
N LEU A 207 -13.57 -17.16 12.49
CA LEU A 207 -13.74 -18.39 11.72
C LEU A 207 -14.16 -18.10 10.27
N TRP A 208 -15.11 -17.18 10.07
CA TRP A 208 -15.52 -16.75 8.73
C TRP A 208 -14.37 -16.12 7.94
N LEU A 209 -13.57 -15.25 8.56
CA LEU A 209 -12.38 -14.66 7.93
C LEU A 209 -11.33 -15.71 7.60
N ALA A 210 -11.08 -16.68 8.47
CA ALA A 210 -10.13 -17.75 8.22
C ALA A 210 -10.56 -18.62 7.03
N LEU A 211 -11.84 -19.02 6.97
CA LEU A 211 -12.38 -19.82 5.87
C LEU A 211 -12.39 -19.06 4.55
N THR A 212 -12.79 -17.78 4.56
CA THR A 212 -12.78 -16.95 3.35
C THR A 212 -11.36 -16.58 2.91
N GLY A 213 -10.44 -16.37 3.85
CA GLY A 213 -9.02 -16.16 3.59
C GLY A 213 -8.35 -17.40 3.00
N PHE A 214 -8.66 -18.59 3.52
CA PHE A 214 -8.17 -19.85 2.97
C PHE A 214 -8.73 -20.10 1.55
N TRP A 215 -10.02 -19.83 1.33
CA TRP A 215 -10.59 -19.85 -0.02
C TRP A 215 -9.83 -18.89 -0.93
N LEU A 216 -9.66 -17.63 -0.51
CA LEU A 216 -8.97 -16.61 -1.29
C LEU A 216 -7.54 -17.04 -1.61
N LEU A 217 -6.83 -17.64 -0.66
CA LEU A 217 -5.50 -18.22 -0.85
C LEU A 217 -5.54 -19.26 -1.97
N VAL A 218 -6.43 -20.26 -1.88
CA VAL A 218 -6.56 -21.32 -2.89
C VAL A 218 -6.97 -20.78 -4.27
N THR A 219 -7.76 -19.71 -4.33
CA THR A 219 -8.14 -19.08 -5.60
C THR A 219 -7.13 -18.08 -6.15
N SER A 220 -6.23 -17.56 -5.32
CA SER A 220 -5.24 -16.55 -5.74
C SER A 220 -3.90 -17.18 -6.07
N PHE A 221 -3.57 -18.31 -5.45
CA PHE A 221 -2.41 -19.11 -5.79
C PHE A 221 -2.80 -20.18 -6.81
N HIS A 222 -2.27 -20.06 -8.02
CA HIS A 222 -2.35 -21.18 -8.96
C HIS A 222 -1.49 -22.32 -8.41
N LEU A 223 -2.05 -23.54 -8.27
CA LEU A 223 -1.31 -24.73 -7.83
C LEU A 223 0.04 -24.91 -8.54
N GLN A 224 0.12 -24.42 -9.78
CA GLN A 224 1.28 -24.47 -10.63
C GLN A 224 2.47 -23.67 -10.08
N GLU A 225 2.26 -22.59 -9.31
CA GLU A 225 3.34 -21.81 -8.68
C GLU A 225 4.19 -22.65 -7.72
N PHE A 226 3.61 -23.68 -7.11
CA PHE A 226 4.30 -24.62 -6.22
C PHE A 226 4.94 -25.81 -6.96
N ILE A 227 4.64 -25.99 -8.25
CA ILE A 227 5.23 -27.04 -9.06
C ILE A 227 6.49 -26.47 -9.75
N PRO A 228 7.69 -27.05 -9.53
CA PRO A 228 8.89 -26.67 -10.25
C PRO A 228 8.67 -26.70 -11.76
N ARG A 229 9.16 -25.68 -12.49
CA ARG A 229 8.97 -25.53 -13.95
C ARG A 229 9.28 -26.82 -14.73
N ARG A 230 10.34 -27.55 -14.33
CA ARG A 230 10.76 -28.82 -14.95
C ARG A 230 9.70 -29.93 -14.92
N TRP A 231 8.69 -29.81 -14.06
CA TRP A 231 7.59 -30.77 -13.92
C TRP A 231 6.28 -30.25 -14.50
N ARG A 232 6.23 -29.00 -14.97
CA ARG A 232 5.05 -28.44 -15.64
C ARG A 232 5.01 -28.91 -17.10
N ARG A 233 3.81 -29.15 -17.61
CA ARG A 233 3.60 -29.49 -19.03
C ARG A 233 4.09 -28.33 -19.90
N GLN A 234 4.72 -28.67 -21.03
CA GLN A 234 5.12 -27.67 -22.03
C GLN A 234 3.93 -27.32 -22.92
N ARG A 235 3.88 -26.07 -23.36
CA ARG A 235 2.88 -25.49 -24.27
C ARG A 235 3.59 -24.77 -25.41
N GLN A 236 2.91 -24.66 -26.55
CA GLN A 236 3.41 -23.92 -27.70
C GLN A 236 2.78 -22.53 -27.75
N LEU A 237 3.63 -21.50 -27.79
CA LEU A 237 3.24 -20.11 -28.02
C LEU A 237 3.69 -19.70 -29.41
N MET A 238 2.74 -19.50 -30.32
CA MET A 238 3.02 -19.10 -31.69
C MET A 238 2.85 -17.59 -31.84
N VAL A 239 3.89 -16.95 -32.37
CA VAL A 239 3.99 -15.49 -32.47
C VAL A 239 3.88 -15.09 -33.94
N PHE A 240 2.96 -14.18 -34.22
CA PHE A 240 2.66 -13.68 -35.56
C PHE A 240 2.84 -12.16 -35.65
N ALA A 241 3.15 -11.68 -36.85
CA ALA A 241 3.08 -10.26 -37.18
C ALA A 241 1.62 -9.83 -37.37
N PRO A 242 1.29 -8.53 -37.32
CA PRO A 242 -0.07 -8.03 -37.57
C PRO A 242 -0.64 -8.43 -38.94
N GLY A 243 0.23 -8.68 -39.93
CA GLY A 243 -0.14 -9.20 -41.26
C GLY A 243 -0.34 -10.73 -41.33
N GLY A 244 -0.33 -11.43 -40.20
CA GLY A 244 -0.55 -12.88 -40.11
C GLY A 244 0.67 -13.74 -40.46
N ALA A 245 1.80 -13.14 -40.82
CA ALA A 245 3.06 -13.85 -41.03
C ALA A 245 3.54 -14.50 -39.72
N HIS A 246 3.85 -15.80 -39.76
CA HIS A 246 4.44 -16.50 -38.62
C HIS A 246 5.86 -16.02 -38.40
N LEU A 247 6.17 -15.61 -37.17
CA LEU A 247 7.48 -15.10 -36.81
C LEU A 247 8.32 -16.14 -36.07
N ARG A 248 7.73 -16.77 -35.05
CA ARG A 248 8.41 -17.73 -34.18
C ARG A 248 7.41 -18.59 -33.42
N THR A 249 7.84 -19.80 -33.06
CA THR A 249 7.17 -20.61 -32.03
C THR A 249 8.09 -20.73 -30.81
N VAL A 250 7.54 -20.45 -29.63
CA VAL A 250 8.23 -20.46 -28.34
C VAL A 250 7.64 -21.56 -27.47
N THR A 251 8.50 -22.33 -26.79
CA THR A 251 8.03 -23.31 -25.82
C THR A 251 7.88 -22.65 -24.44
N ALA A 252 6.67 -22.67 -23.89
CA ALA A 252 6.35 -22.12 -22.57
C ALA A 252 6.04 -23.25 -21.59
N ALA A 253 6.38 -23.07 -20.31
CA ALA A 253 5.82 -23.96 -19.29
C ALA A 253 4.40 -23.50 -18.97
N ASN A 254 3.50 -24.44 -18.69
CA ASN A 254 2.14 -24.13 -18.25
C ASN A 254 2.16 -23.12 -17.08
N GLY A 255 1.32 -22.08 -17.19
CA GLY A 255 1.23 -20.98 -16.23
C GLY A 255 2.31 -19.89 -16.35
N ASP A 256 3.30 -20.02 -17.25
CA ASP A 256 4.13 -18.87 -17.62
C ASP A 256 3.22 -17.79 -18.25
N SER A 257 3.46 -16.51 -17.95
CA SER A 257 2.84 -15.45 -18.73
C SER A 257 3.48 -15.36 -20.11
N VAL A 258 2.74 -14.92 -21.12
CA VAL A 258 3.24 -14.68 -22.48
C VAL A 258 4.51 -13.82 -22.44
N TYR A 259 4.53 -12.78 -21.61
CA TYR A 259 5.70 -11.90 -21.46
C TYR A 259 6.95 -12.67 -21.00
N VAL A 260 6.82 -13.53 -19.98
CA VAL A 260 7.94 -14.32 -19.45
C VAL A 260 8.37 -15.41 -20.43
N ALA A 261 7.41 -16.07 -21.07
CA ALA A 261 7.68 -17.10 -22.07
C ALA A 261 8.51 -16.53 -23.23
N LEU A 262 8.10 -15.39 -23.77
CA LEU A 262 8.82 -14.72 -24.85
C LEU A 262 10.21 -14.25 -24.42
N ALA A 263 10.33 -13.60 -23.25
CA ALA A 263 11.60 -13.05 -22.77
C ALA A 263 12.67 -14.13 -22.60
N ARG A 264 12.28 -15.35 -22.20
CA ARG A 264 13.20 -16.50 -22.05
C ARG A 264 13.79 -16.97 -23.37
N GLU A 265 13.06 -16.81 -24.47
CA GLU A 265 13.53 -17.13 -25.83
C GLU A 265 14.13 -15.90 -26.54
N GLY A 266 14.49 -14.86 -25.77
CA GLY A 266 15.09 -13.62 -26.28
C GLY A 266 14.12 -12.65 -26.94
N VAL A 267 12.81 -12.95 -26.94
CA VAL A 267 11.77 -12.07 -27.49
C VAL A 267 11.27 -11.13 -26.40
N ASN A 268 11.70 -9.87 -26.45
CA ASN A 268 11.41 -8.93 -25.38
C ASN A 268 10.34 -7.93 -25.79
N LEU A 269 9.10 -8.14 -25.31
CA LEU A 269 8.04 -7.16 -25.51
C LEU A 269 8.37 -5.83 -24.82
N PRO A 270 7.94 -4.68 -25.39
CA PRO A 270 8.12 -3.38 -24.78
C PRO A 270 7.59 -3.34 -23.35
N SER A 271 8.46 -2.94 -22.41
CA SER A 271 8.07 -2.83 -21.00
C SER A 271 8.94 -1.84 -20.22
N ASN A 272 8.29 -0.92 -19.49
CA ASN A 272 8.94 -0.05 -18.50
C ASN A 272 8.96 -0.70 -17.09
N CYS A 273 7.98 -1.58 -16.80
CA CYS A 273 7.75 -2.19 -15.49
C CYS A 273 8.33 -3.60 -15.33
N GLY A 274 8.90 -4.19 -16.38
CA GLY A 274 9.46 -5.55 -16.34
C GLY A 274 8.41 -6.67 -16.19
N GLY A 275 7.14 -6.40 -16.53
CA GLY A 275 6.04 -7.37 -16.39
C GLY A 275 5.21 -7.21 -15.11
N GLY A 276 5.37 -6.11 -14.38
CA GLY A 276 4.60 -5.79 -13.17
C GLY A 276 3.16 -5.29 -13.41
N GLN A 277 2.61 -5.45 -14.61
CA GLN A 277 1.19 -5.15 -14.93
C GLN A 277 0.77 -3.68 -14.74
N SER A 278 1.71 -2.74 -14.78
CA SER A 278 1.46 -1.32 -14.46
C SER A 278 1.75 -0.32 -15.58
N CYS A 279 2.45 -0.73 -16.64
CA CYS A 279 2.83 0.18 -17.73
C CYS A 279 2.00 0.04 -19.01
N GLY A 280 1.30 -1.08 -19.21
CA GLY A 280 0.47 -1.28 -20.42
C GLY A 280 1.20 -1.52 -21.75
N LEU A 281 2.54 -1.44 -21.80
CA LEU A 281 3.31 -1.51 -23.06
C LEU A 281 3.40 -2.90 -23.69
N CYS A 282 3.25 -3.97 -22.90
CA CYS A 282 3.34 -5.35 -23.38
C CYS A 282 2.04 -5.83 -24.05
N GLU A 283 1.39 -4.97 -24.81
CA GLU A 283 0.15 -5.28 -25.54
C GLU A 283 0.40 -6.37 -26.59
N VAL A 284 -0.45 -7.39 -26.58
CA VAL A 284 -0.50 -8.45 -27.60
C VAL A 284 -1.94 -8.75 -27.95
N ARG A 285 -2.20 -9.14 -29.20
CA ARG A 285 -3.53 -9.58 -29.65
C ARG A 285 -3.58 -11.10 -29.69
N VAL A 286 -4.51 -11.72 -28.97
CA VAL A 286 -4.70 -13.17 -29.06
C VAL A 286 -5.45 -13.50 -30.34
N ARG A 287 -4.93 -14.43 -31.15
CA ARG A 287 -5.64 -14.96 -32.32
C ARG A 287 -6.66 -15.99 -31.84
N GLY A 288 -7.93 -15.81 -32.21
CA GLY A 288 -9.02 -16.66 -31.75
C GLY A 288 -9.68 -16.16 -30.46
N GLY A 289 -10.02 -17.09 -29.56
CA GLY A 289 -10.76 -16.80 -28.34
C GLY A 289 -9.89 -16.16 -27.25
N ALA A 290 -9.81 -14.83 -27.21
CA ALA A 290 -9.16 -14.14 -26.11
C ALA A 290 -9.98 -14.33 -24.81
N GLY A 291 -9.40 -15.01 -23.80
CA GLY A 291 -9.98 -15.16 -22.47
C GLY A 291 -10.38 -13.82 -21.83
N LYS A 292 -11.13 -13.83 -20.71
CA LYS A 292 -11.68 -12.59 -20.12
C LYS A 292 -10.58 -11.58 -19.78
N ALA A 293 -10.79 -10.32 -20.17
CA ALA A 293 -9.90 -9.22 -19.79
C ALA A 293 -9.81 -9.09 -18.27
N THR A 294 -8.60 -8.88 -17.78
CA THR A 294 -8.28 -8.69 -16.36
C THR A 294 -8.52 -7.23 -15.93
N ALA A 295 -8.33 -6.94 -14.64
CA ALA A 295 -8.41 -5.56 -14.16
C ALA A 295 -7.28 -4.68 -14.71
N ALA A 296 -6.07 -5.24 -14.84
CA ALA A 296 -4.92 -4.55 -15.42
C ALA A 296 -5.12 -4.27 -16.92
N ASP A 297 -5.73 -5.20 -17.66
CA ASP A 297 -6.07 -4.97 -19.07
C ASP A 297 -7.02 -3.76 -19.20
N ARG A 298 -8.07 -3.71 -18.38
CA ARG A 298 -9.05 -2.61 -18.38
C ARG A 298 -8.50 -1.26 -17.93
N SER A 299 -7.43 -1.24 -17.14
CA SER A 299 -6.82 0.03 -16.70
C SER A 299 -5.87 0.64 -17.74
N HIS A 300 -5.36 -0.18 -18.67
CA HIS A 300 -4.31 0.26 -19.61
C HIS A 300 -4.71 0.21 -21.08
N LEU A 301 -5.67 -0.65 -21.46
CA LEU A 301 -6.11 -0.82 -22.84
C LEU A 301 -7.52 -0.27 -23.01
N ALA A 302 -7.75 0.39 -24.15
CA ALA A 302 -9.08 0.88 -24.51
C ALA A 302 -10.05 -0.28 -24.75
N ASP A 303 -11.34 -0.07 -24.47
CA ASP A 303 -12.38 -1.08 -24.63
C ASP A 303 -12.46 -1.66 -26.06
N ALA A 304 -12.19 -0.84 -27.07
CA ALA A 304 -12.12 -1.28 -28.47
C ALA A 304 -11.00 -2.34 -28.68
N LYS A 305 -9.81 -2.11 -28.11
CA LYS A 305 -8.69 -3.06 -28.15
C LYS A 305 -9.04 -4.35 -27.39
N LEU A 306 -9.70 -4.25 -26.25
CA LEU A 306 -10.13 -5.42 -25.48
C LEU A 306 -11.12 -6.31 -26.25
N LYS A 307 -12.06 -5.70 -26.98
CA LYS A 307 -13.07 -6.40 -27.80
C LYS A 307 -12.45 -7.18 -28.96
N VAL A 308 -11.37 -6.68 -29.55
CA VAL A 308 -10.65 -7.38 -30.64
C VAL A 308 -9.59 -8.37 -30.14
N GLY A 309 -9.56 -8.64 -28.83
CA GLY A 309 -8.71 -9.67 -28.24
C GLY A 309 -7.34 -9.19 -27.73
N CYS A 310 -7.10 -7.88 -27.64
CA CYS A 310 -5.85 -7.37 -27.05
C CYS A 310 -5.81 -7.62 -25.53
N ARG A 311 -4.66 -8.07 -25.03
CA ARG A 311 -4.38 -8.32 -23.61
C ARG A 311 -2.96 -7.88 -23.28
N LEU A 312 -2.67 -7.66 -22.00
CA LEU A 312 -1.31 -7.45 -21.52
C LEU A 312 -0.61 -8.81 -21.41
N ALA A 313 0.46 -9.01 -22.17
CA ALA A 313 1.23 -10.26 -22.18
C ALA A 313 1.76 -10.66 -20.80
N CYS A 314 2.05 -9.68 -19.93
CA CYS A 314 2.52 -9.95 -18.56
C CYS A 314 1.44 -10.51 -17.64
N ASN A 315 0.17 -10.44 -18.04
CA ASN A 315 -0.97 -10.96 -17.30
C ASN A 315 -1.75 -12.03 -18.07
N LEU A 316 -1.24 -12.46 -19.23
CA LEU A 316 -1.85 -13.47 -20.08
C LEU A 316 -1.12 -14.80 -19.86
N PRO A 317 -1.71 -15.78 -19.16
CA PRO A 317 -1.07 -17.08 -18.93
C PRO A 317 -1.09 -17.96 -20.19
N VAL A 318 -0.06 -18.80 -20.33
CA VAL A 318 0.05 -19.83 -21.37
C VAL A 318 -0.36 -21.19 -20.77
N ASP A 319 -1.67 -21.37 -20.57
CA ASP A 319 -2.25 -22.60 -20.00
C ASP A 319 -2.58 -23.66 -21.06
N GLU A 320 -2.71 -23.23 -22.31
CA GLU A 320 -2.93 -24.00 -23.52
C GLU A 320 -2.02 -23.50 -24.65
N ASP A 321 -2.03 -24.20 -25.78
CA ASP A 321 -1.29 -23.72 -26.95
C ASP A 321 -1.98 -22.45 -27.46
N LEU A 322 -1.19 -21.40 -27.65
CA LEU A 322 -1.70 -20.04 -27.80
C LEU A 322 -1.08 -19.38 -29.02
N GLU A 323 -1.91 -18.71 -29.82
CA GLU A 323 -1.47 -17.89 -30.94
C GLU A 323 -1.64 -16.41 -30.59
N ILE A 324 -0.58 -15.63 -30.76
CA ILE A 324 -0.60 -14.18 -30.52
C ILE A 324 -0.05 -13.41 -31.70
N GLU A 325 -0.51 -12.18 -31.83
CA GLU A 325 0.05 -11.18 -32.70
C GLU A 325 0.67 -10.05 -31.89
N VAL A 326 1.79 -9.54 -32.40
CA VAL A 326 2.61 -8.54 -31.74
C VAL A 326 2.89 -7.37 -32.69
N ALA A 327 2.55 -6.15 -32.28
CA ALA A 327 2.55 -4.98 -33.16
C ALA A 327 3.94 -4.66 -33.78
N GLY A 328 5.02 -4.87 -33.02
CA GLY A 328 6.39 -4.62 -33.51
C GLY A 328 6.95 -5.69 -34.46
N GLY A 329 6.26 -6.81 -34.68
CA GLY A 329 6.77 -7.87 -35.55
C GLY A 329 8.20 -8.31 -35.19
N ALA A 330 9.10 -8.34 -36.18
CA ALA A 330 10.50 -8.73 -35.97
C ALA A 330 11.33 -7.73 -35.14
N SER A 331 10.92 -6.44 -35.07
CA SER A 331 11.69 -5.40 -34.36
C SER A 331 11.67 -5.58 -32.83
N LEU A 332 10.79 -6.45 -32.30
CA LEU A 332 10.65 -6.74 -30.86
C LEU A 332 11.88 -7.42 -30.24
N TRP A 333 12.75 -8.02 -31.06
CA TRP A 333 13.97 -8.68 -30.58
C TRP A 333 15.23 -8.22 -31.32
N THR A 334 15.12 -7.16 -32.13
CA THR A 334 16.30 -6.55 -32.75
C THR A 334 16.85 -5.50 -31.80
N GLU A 335 18.07 -5.74 -31.31
CA GLU A 335 18.83 -4.76 -30.55
C GLU A 335 19.78 -4.03 -31.50
N HIS A 336 19.81 -2.71 -31.37
CA HIS A 336 20.64 -1.83 -32.18
C HIS A 336 21.61 -1.05 -31.30
N TRP A 337 22.71 -0.63 -31.90
CA TRP A 337 23.67 0.29 -31.30
C TRP A 337 23.62 1.64 -32.00
N ALA A 338 23.83 2.68 -31.22
CA ALA A 338 24.04 4.03 -31.71
C ALA A 338 25.16 4.71 -30.91
N THR A 339 25.83 5.66 -31.55
CA THR A 339 26.83 6.52 -30.92
C THR A 339 26.19 7.87 -30.61
N VAL A 340 26.38 8.37 -29.40
CA VAL A 340 25.96 9.71 -29.00
C VAL A 340 26.83 10.72 -29.77
N VAL A 341 26.22 11.54 -30.61
CA VAL A 341 26.93 12.55 -31.40
C VAL A 341 26.81 13.94 -30.82
N LYS A 342 25.75 14.21 -30.04
CA LYS A 342 25.51 15.49 -29.40
C LYS A 342 24.60 15.32 -28.19
N VAL A 343 24.90 16.04 -27.11
CA VAL A 343 24.04 16.17 -25.93
C VAL A 343 23.89 17.64 -25.59
N GLU A 344 22.66 18.15 -25.61
CA GLU A 344 22.36 19.56 -25.37
C GLU A 344 21.35 19.72 -24.23
N ALA A 345 21.61 20.65 -23.31
CA ALA A 345 20.66 21.01 -22.27
C ALA A 345 19.72 22.10 -22.80
N VAL A 346 18.52 21.72 -23.22
CA VAL A 346 17.53 22.64 -23.82
C VAL A 346 16.81 23.44 -22.74
N THR A 347 16.65 22.85 -21.55
CA THR A 347 16.18 23.52 -20.33
C THR A 347 16.94 22.95 -19.14
N PRO A 348 16.79 23.48 -17.91
CA PRO A 348 17.49 22.94 -16.73
C PRO A 348 17.27 21.44 -16.53
N PHE A 349 16.10 20.91 -16.89
CA PHE A 349 15.72 19.50 -16.68
C PHE A 349 15.28 18.76 -17.94
N LEU A 350 15.55 19.29 -19.14
CA LEU A 350 15.35 18.59 -20.41
C LEU A 350 16.65 18.57 -21.21
N ARG A 351 16.99 17.39 -21.73
CA ARG A 351 18.15 17.19 -22.60
C ARG A 351 17.74 16.64 -23.95
N GLU A 352 18.26 17.27 -24.99
CA GLU A 352 18.26 16.73 -26.34
C GLU A 352 19.49 15.86 -26.52
N ILE A 353 19.30 14.64 -27.03
CA ILE A 353 20.37 13.67 -27.25
C ILE A 353 20.25 13.18 -28.68
N HIS A 354 21.29 13.42 -29.47
CA HIS A 354 21.41 12.94 -30.83
C HIS A 354 22.17 11.64 -30.85
N LEU A 355 21.58 10.62 -31.46
CA LEU A 355 22.15 9.30 -31.61
C LEU A 355 22.35 9.00 -33.09
N GLN A 356 23.58 8.69 -33.48
CA GLN A 356 23.89 8.16 -34.80
C GLN A 356 23.75 6.63 -34.76
N PRO A 357 22.70 6.04 -35.35
CA PRO A 357 22.57 4.59 -35.38
C PRO A 357 23.65 3.98 -36.29
N GLU A 358 24.15 2.80 -35.93
CA GLU A 358 25.15 2.08 -36.76
C GLU A 358 24.58 1.62 -38.10
N HIS A 359 23.27 1.35 -38.13
CA HIS A 359 22.52 1.07 -39.33
C HIS A 359 21.58 2.23 -39.59
N ALA A 360 21.47 2.67 -40.84
CA ALA A 360 20.59 3.76 -41.21
C ALA A 360 19.16 3.46 -40.74
N ALA A 361 18.55 4.43 -40.05
CA ALA A 361 17.14 4.35 -39.70
C ALA A 361 16.31 4.32 -40.99
N ASP A 362 15.39 3.36 -41.06
CA ASP A 362 14.54 3.14 -42.22
C ASP A 362 13.19 3.86 -42.07
N ALA A 363 12.26 3.59 -42.98
CA ALA A 363 10.92 4.18 -42.97
C ALA A 363 10.06 3.81 -41.75
N GLN A 364 10.51 2.90 -40.86
CA GLN A 364 9.76 2.54 -39.66
C GLN A 364 9.89 3.60 -38.56
N PHE A 365 10.92 4.45 -38.60
CA PHE A 365 11.17 5.50 -37.61
C PHE A 365 10.36 6.76 -37.93
N GLN A 366 9.05 6.67 -37.71
CA GLN A 366 8.11 7.78 -37.93
C GLN A 366 7.97 8.66 -36.67
N PRO A 367 7.61 9.95 -36.81
CA PRO A 367 7.23 10.78 -35.69
C PRO A 367 6.14 10.18 -34.83
N GLY A 368 6.32 10.34 -33.52
CA GLY A 368 5.45 9.75 -32.49
C GLY A 368 5.81 8.30 -32.13
N CYS A 369 6.72 7.64 -32.87
CA CYS A 369 7.38 6.44 -32.37
C CYS A 369 8.33 6.75 -31.20
N TYR A 370 8.63 5.72 -30.41
CA TYR A 370 9.60 5.75 -29.34
C TYR A 370 10.60 4.59 -29.42
N LEU A 371 11.75 4.80 -28.78
CA LEU A 371 12.81 3.80 -28.62
C LEU A 371 12.86 3.32 -27.18
N GLN A 372 13.20 2.06 -26.97
CA GLN A 372 13.56 1.57 -25.65
C GLN A 372 15.07 1.57 -25.49
N LEU A 373 15.62 2.55 -24.76
CA LEU A 373 17.03 2.56 -24.39
C LEU A 373 17.32 1.51 -23.31
N HIS A 374 18.41 0.77 -23.50
CA HIS A 374 18.88 -0.25 -22.57
C HIS A 374 19.83 0.40 -21.57
N VAL A 375 19.31 0.64 -20.37
CA VAL A 375 20.04 1.26 -19.27
C VAL A 375 20.84 0.17 -18.56
N PRO A 376 22.19 0.24 -18.58
CA PRO A 376 23.02 -0.76 -17.94
C PRO A 376 22.97 -0.65 -16.41
N GLU A 377 23.62 -1.60 -15.76
CA GLU A 377 23.99 -1.45 -14.35
C GLU A 377 25.02 -0.32 -14.23
N TYR A 378 24.87 0.52 -13.21
CA TYR A 378 25.80 1.59 -12.94
C TYR A 378 25.85 1.92 -11.45
N ALA A 379 27.01 2.42 -11.02
CA ALA A 379 27.21 3.05 -9.72
C ALA A 379 28.10 4.28 -9.95
N LEU A 380 27.49 5.46 -9.96
CA LEU A 380 28.13 6.70 -10.39
C LEU A 380 28.02 7.77 -9.30
N PRO A 381 29.06 8.61 -9.11
CA PRO A 381 28.95 9.75 -8.20
C PRO A 381 27.96 10.79 -8.75
N ARG A 382 27.38 11.62 -7.88
CA ARG A 382 26.52 12.74 -8.29
C ARG A 382 27.18 13.64 -9.35
N SER A 383 28.51 13.81 -9.28
CA SER A 383 29.29 14.61 -10.24
C SER A 383 29.35 14.04 -11.66
N ALA A 384 28.92 12.80 -11.90
CA ALA A 384 28.83 12.23 -13.24
C ALA A 384 27.69 12.87 -14.05
N LEU A 385 26.68 13.45 -13.38
CA LEU A 385 25.61 14.20 -14.03
C LEU A 385 26.16 15.52 -14.58
N TRP A 386 25.88 15.79 -15.85
CA TRP A 386 26.34 17.00 -16.52
C TRP A 386 25.27 18.05 -16.74
N HIS A 387 25.46 19.25 -16.27
CA HIS A 387 24.64 20.35 -16.74
C HIS A 387 25.56 21.54 -17.00
N PRO A 388 25.18 22.46 -17.89
CA PRO A 388 25.93 23.69 -18.04
C PRO A 388 25.88 24.51 -16.74
N ASP A 389 26.81 25.46 -16.62
CA ASP A 389 27.04 26.22 -15.39
C ASP A 389 25.84 27.12 -15.01
N ASP A 390 25.13 27.66 -16.00
CA ASP A 390 23.94 28.50 -15.83
C ASP A 390 22.75 27.75 -15.21
N HIS A 391 22.71 26.42 -15.30
CA HIS A 391 21.70 25.59 -14.66
C HIS A 391 22.09 25.13 -13.24
N ARG A 392 23.29 25.46 -12.74
CA ARG A 392 23.79 24.95 -11.45
C ARG A 392 22.83 25.21 -10.28
N ASP A 393 22.20 26.37 -10.25
CA ASP A 393 21.31 26.77 -9.17
C ASP A 393 20.00 25.96 -9.16
N ASP A 394 19.57 25.44 -10.31
CA ASP A 394 18.41 24.54 -10.42
C ASP A 394 18.73 23.14 -9.90
N TRP A 395 19.98 22.69 -10.07
CA TRP A 395 20.44 21.35 -9.71
C TRP A 395 20.89 21.22 -8.26
N THR A 396 21.44 22.29 -7.69
CA THR A 396 21.93 22.35 -6.31
C THR A 396 20.88 21.89 -5.28
N PRO A 397 19.63 22.39 -5.29
CA PRO A 397 18.62 22.04 -4.29
C PRO A 397 18.05 20.61 -4.45
N LEU A 398 18.38 19.89 -5.52
CA LEU A 398 17.84 18.54 -5.73
C LEU A 398 18.37 17.56 -4.66
N PRO A 399 17.50 16.79 -3.97
CA PRO A 399 17.87 15.89 -2.88
C PRO A 399 18.45 14.56 -3.39
N LEU A 400 19.45 14.64 -4.26
CA LEU A 400 20.11 13.49 -4.89
C LEU A 400 21.07 12.80 -3.91
N PRO A 401 21.13 11.45 -3.92
CA PRO A 401 22.12 10.71 -3.15
C PRO A 401 23.54 10.99 -3.66
N ALA A 402 24.54 10.79 -2.80
CA ALA A 402 25.95 10.92 -3.18
C ALA A 402 26.34 9.95 -4.32
N THR A 403 25.78 8.74 -4.28
CA THR A 403 25.95 7.71 -5.30
C THR A 403 24.62 7.39 -5.95
N LEU A 404 24.57 7.51 -7.27
CA LEU A 404 23.47 7.14 -8.13
C LEU A 404 23.69 5.71 -8.60
N GLN A 405 22.71 4.83 -8.42
CA GLN A 405 22.87 3.42 -8.73
C GLN A 405 21.69 2.82 -9.48
N ASN A 406 22.02 1.91 -10.39
CA ASN A 406 21.10 0.96 -10.96
C ASN A 406 21.73 -0.44 -10.88
N LYS A 407 21.12 -1.34 -10.10
CA LYS A 407 21.65 -2.67 -9.80
C LYS A 407 21.31 -3.75 -10.83
N VAL A 408 20.38 -3.46 -11.74
CA VAL A 408 19.92 -4.42 -12.75
C VAL A 408 19.69 -3.65 -14.04
N ALA A 409 20.08 -4.19 -15.18
CA ALA A 409 19.76 -3.60 -16.47
C ALA A 409 18.24 -3.39 -16.62
N VAL A 410 17.83 -2.20 -17.07
CA VAL A 410 16.42 -1.88 -17.31
C VAL A 410 16.23 -1.24 -18.68
N ARG A 411 15.00 -1.29 -19.20
CA ARG A 411 14.65 -0.63 -20.46
C ARG A 411 13.75 0.56 -20.19
N ARG A 412 13.97 1.68 -20.89
CA ARG A 412 13.18 2.90 -20.73
C ARG A 412 12.84 3.51 -22.08
N SER A 413 11.59 3.91 -22.21
CA SER A 413 11.02 4.40 -23.46
C SER A 413 11.25 5.92 -23.59
N TYR A 414 11.72 6.36 -24.76
CA TYR A 414 11.92 7.78 -25.12
C TYR A 414 11.46 8.02 -26.55
N SER A 415 10.56 8.99 -26.73
CA SER A 415 9.98 9.33 -28.03
C SER A 415 10.97 10.07 -28.92
N LEU A 416 10.86 9.87 -30.23
CA LEU A 416 11.61 10.64 -31.22
C LEU A 416 11.17 12.11 -31.19
N ALA A 417 12.14 13.02 -31.16
CA ALA A 417 11.91 14.46 -31.03
C ALA A 417 11.93 15.20 -32.38
N MET A 418 12.38 14.53 -33.45
CA MET A 418 12.44 15.05 -34.81
C MET A 418 12.25 13.91 -35.83
N PRO A 419 11.78 14.23 -37.05
CA PRO A 419 11.81 13.30 -38.17
C PRO A 419 13.26 12.90 -38.50
N VAL A 420 13.48 11.62 -38.79
CA VAL A 420 14.81 11.09 -39.13
C VAL A 420 15.40 11.78 -40.38
N SER A 421 14.55 12.11 -41.35
CA SER A 421 14.91 12.85 -42.56
C SER A 421 15.47 14.24 -42.24
N ALA A 422 14.78 14.99 -41.37
CA ALA A 422 15.17 16.32 -40.91
C ALA A 422 16.43 16.29 -40.01
N ALA A 423 16.72 15.14 -39.38
CA ALA A 423 17.87 14.94 -38.52
C ALA A 423 19.07 14.27 -39.22
N ALA A 424 19.13 14.28 -40.56
CA ALA A 424 20.21 13.68 -41.36
C ALA A 424 20.50 12.21 -41.00
N GLY A 425 19.45 11.44 -40.71
CA GLY A 425 19.55 10.02 -40.35
C GLY A 425 19.82 9.75 -38.85
N GLN A 426 19.89 10.79 -38.01
CA GLN A 426 20.06 10.66 -36.57
C GLN A 426 18.73 10.41 -35.86
N LEU A 427 18.80 9.73 -34.71
CA LEU A 427 17.68 9.54 -33.79
C LEU A 427 17.82 10.58 -32.67
N VAL A 428 16.91 11.56 -32.66
CA VAL A 428 16.92 12.66 -31.68
C VAL A 428 15.93 12.36 -30.57
N LEU A 429 16.37 12.40 -29.31
CA LEU A 429 15.54 12.14 -28.13
C LEU A 429 15.49 13.37 -27.24
N LEU A 430 14.34 13.61 -26.59
CA LEU A 430 14.20 14.61 -25.53
C LEU A 430 13.93 13.91 -24.19
N ALA A 431 14.90 13.95 -23.28
CA ALA A 431 14.82 13.27 -22.00
C ALA A 431 14.67 14.26 -20.84
N ARG A 432 13.67 14.03 -19.98
CA ARG A 432 13.50 14.78 -18.73
C ARG A 432 14.23 14.11 -17.58
N PHE A 433 14.94 14.90 -16.76
CA PHE A 433 15.48 14.40 -15.51
C PHE A 433 14.38 14.11 -14.47
N SER A 434 14.40 12.91 -13.88
CA SER A 434 13.54 12.55 -12.76
C SER A 434 14.34 12.48 -11.46
N PRO A 435 14.26 13.49 -10.59
CA PRO A 435 15.02 13.52 -9.33
C PRO A 435 14.46 12.59 -8.25
N GLY A 436 13.30 11.95 -8.48
CA GLY A 436 12.69 11.03 -7.52
C GLY A 436 11.74 11.68 -6.50
N TRP A 437 11.15 12.84 -6.79
CA TRP A 437 10.19 13.50 -5.90
C TRP A 437 8.83 13.69 -6.56
N GLN A 438 7.79 13.10 -5.97
CA GLN A 438 6.38 13.35 -6.30
C GLN A 438 5.60 13.52 -4.99
N GLU A 439 4.80 14.58 -4.89
CA GLU A 439 3.76 14.75 -3.86
C GLU A 439 4.19 14.37 -2.44
N SER A 440 5.29 14.96 -1.95
CA SER A 440 5.87 14.73 -0.60
C SER A 440 6.48 13.34 -0.33
N ARG A 441 6.49 12.41 -1.29
CA ARG A 441 7.12 11.08 -1.14
C ARG A 441 8.46 11.01 -1.86
N ARG A 442 9.48 10.53 -1.13
CA ARG A 442 10.85 10.38 -1.63
C ARG A 442 11.00 9.01 -2.28
N HIS A 443 11.23 9.00 -3.59
CA HIS A 443 11.61 7.83 -4.38
C HIS A 443 13.05 7.98 -4.86
N PRO A 444 13.74 6.88 -5.20
CA PRO A 444 15.05 6.97 -5.84
C PRO A 444 14.97 7.77 -7.16
N PRO A 445 16.06 8.46 -7.57
CA PRO A 445 16.12 9.09 -8.89
C PRO A 445 15.82 8.12 -10.02
N GLY A 446 15.25 8.64 -11.11
CA GLY A 446 14.88 7.85 -12.27
C GLY A 446 16.11 7.19 -12.90
N LYS A 447 16.12 5.85 -12.95
CA LYS A 447 17.26 5.06 -13.45
C LYS A 447 17.66 5.41 -14.88
N GLY A 448 16.66 5.52 -15.77
CA GLY A 448 16.88 5.89 -17.16
C GLY A 448 17.37 7.32 -17.29
N SER A 449 16.60 8.28 -16.78
CA SER A 449 16.97 9.69 -16.88
C SER A 449 18.35 9.98 -16.27
N THR A 450 18.72 9.29 -15.20
CA THR A 450 20.06 9.39 -14.61
C THR A 450 21.13 8.96 -15.61
N TYR A 451 20.98 7.78 -16.22
CA TYR A 451 21.92 7.29 -17.23
C TYR A 451 22.02 8.20 -18.46
N LEU A 452 20.90 8.70 -18.99
CA LEU A 452 20.94 9.64 -20.12
C LEU A 452 21.67 10.94 -19.74
N TYR A 453 21.58 11.35 -18.46
CA TYR A 453 22.21 12.56 -17.97
C TYR A 453 23.73 12.39 -17.71
N THR A 454 24.25 11.17 -17.80
CA THR A 454 25.70 10.92 -17.74
C THR A 454 26.35 10.84 -19.11
N LEU A 455 25.54 10.67 -20.17
CA LEU A 455 26.04 10.52 -21.55
C LEU A 455 26.86 11.73 -22.02
N ARG A 456 27.86 11.43 -22.85
CA ARG A 456 28.73 12.36 -23.57
C ARG A 456 28.84 11.96 -25.03
N GLU A 457 29.30 12.89 -25.84
CA GLU A 457 29.66 12.62 -27.23
C GLU A 457 30.70 11.50 -27.29
N GLY A 458 30.48 10.55 -28.21
CA GLY A 458 31.27 9.33 -28.36
C GLY A 458 30.76 8.13 -27.56
N ASP A 459 29.88 8.30 -26.57
CA ASP A 459 29.32 7.18 -25.82
C ASP A 459 28.48 6.27 -26.71
N ARG A 460 28.54 4.95 -26.47
CA ARG A 460 27.68 3.98 -27.17
C ARG A 460 26.46 3.64 -26.33
N VAL A 461 25.30 3.69 -26.95
CA VAL A 461 24.02 3.33 -26.35
C VAL A 461 23.37 2.20 -27.13
N ARG A 462 22.71 1.29 -26.39
CA ARG A 462 21.94 0.19 -26.97
C ARG A 462 20.46 0.49 -26.87
N TYR A 463 19.70 0.17 -27.91
CA TYR A 463 18.27 0.41 -27.95
C TYR A 463 17.52 -0.69 -28.72
N SER A 464 16.21 -0.77 -28.49
CA SER A 464 15.26 -1.56 -29.30
C SER A 464 14.17 -0.63 -29.83
N GLY A 465 13.57 -0.97 -30.96
CA GLY A 465 12.52 -0.17 -31.61
C GLY A 465 12.81 0.09 -33.08
N PRO A 466 11.98 0.90 -33.76
CA PRO A 466 10.97 1.78 -33.18
C PRO A 466 9.70 1.05 -32.70
N PHE A 467 9.01 1.65 -31.73
CA PHE A 467 7.72 1.19 -31.20
C PHE A 467 6.72 2.34 -31.14
N GLY A 468 5.44 2.01 -30.92
CA GLY A 468 4.36 2.98 -30.77
C GLY A 468 3.51 3.14 -32.03
N ASP A 469 2.23 3.44 -31.82
CA ASP A 469 1.21 3.68 -32.84
C ASP A 469 0.69 5.14 -32.80
N PHE A 470 1.35 6.02 -32.04
CA PHE A 470 1.02 7.44 -31.98
C PHE A 470 1.52 8.12 -33.25
N ALA A 471 0.65 8.26 -34.24
CA ALA A 471 0.97 8.87 -35.53
C ALA A 471 -0.12 9.85 -35.94
N LEU A 472 0.21 10.77 -36.84
CA LEU A 472 -0.78 11.64 -37.46
C LEU A 472 -1.77 10.83 -38.29
N SER A 473 -3.03 11.23 -38.25
CA SER A 473 -3.99 10.78 -39.24
C SER A 473 -3.61 11.36 -40.60
N GLY A 474 -3.77 10.56 -41.66
CA GLY A 474 -3.60 11.02 -43.05
C GLY A 474 -4.75 11.89 -43.56
N VAL A 475 -5.67 12.33 -42.69
CA VAL A 475 -6.84 13.12 -43.07
C VAL A 475 -6.53 14.61 -42.87
N GLU A 476 -6.86 15.42 -43.86
CA GLU A 476 -6.70 16.89 -43.83
C GLU A 476 -7.80 17.56 -43.00
N ARG A 477 -7.75 17.31 -41.69
CA ARG A 477 -8.56 17.96 -40.66
C ARG A 477 -7.69 18.86 -39.80
N GLU A 478 -8.28 19.93 -39.29
CA GLU A 478 -7.65 20.80 -38.30
C GLU A 478 -7.09 20.01 -37.11
N LYS A 479 -5.83 20.28 -36.77
CA LYS A 479 -5.08 19.51 -35.77
C LYS A 479 -4.73 20.39 -34.57
N ILE A 480 -5.05 19.89 -33.39
CA ILE A 480 -4.82 20.58 -32.12
C ILE A 480 -3.88 19.73 -31.27
N PHE A 481 -2.65 20.20 -31.12
CA PHE A 481 -1.60 19.58 -30.33
C PHE A 481 -1.57 20.20 -28.93
N ILE A 482 -1.51 19.37 -27.89
CA ILE A 482 -1.47 19.81 -26.49
C ILE A 482 -0.36 19.07 -25.76
N GLY A 483 0.69 19.81 -25.41
CA GLY A 483 1.94 19.26 -24.88
C GLY A 483 2.36 19.83 -23.53
N ALA A 484 3.18 19.08 -22.79
CA ALA A 484 3.94 19.61 -21.66
C ALA A 484 5.17 18.75 -21.34
N GLY A 485 6.24 19.37 -20.82
CA GLY A 485 7.48 18.69 -20.45
C GLY A 485 8.13 17.92 -21.61
N ALA A 486 8.50 16.65 -21.40
CA ALA A 486 9.06 15.83 -22.46
C ALA A 486 8.05 15.52 -23.59
N GLY A 487 6.76 15.82 -23.39
CA GLY A 487 5.71 15.74 -24.44
C GLY A 487 5.98 16.60 -25.66
N MET A 488 6.92 17.55 -25.55
CA MET A 488 7.44 18.29 -26.68
C MET A 488 7.98 17.39 -27.80
N ALA A 489 8.67 16.28 -27.48
CA ALA A 489 9.35 15.45 -28.47
C ALA A 489 8.42 14.93 -29.58
N PRO A 490 7.42 14.08 -29.29
CA PRO A 490 6.62 13.47 -30.35
C PRO A 490 5.74 14.51 -31.07
N LEU A 491 5.23 15.51 -30.34
CA LEU A 491 4.37 16.55 -30.92
C LEU A 491 5.14 17.45 -31.89
N ARG A 492 6.33 17.91 -31.49
CA ARG A 492 7.23 18.69 -32.36
C ARG A 492 7.59 17.91 -33.62
N ALA A 493 7.97 16.64 -33.47
CA ALA A 493 8.35 15.80 -34.61
C ALA A 493 7.22 15.67 -35.63
N MET A 494 5.98 15.44 -35.15
CA MET A 494 4.80 15.33 -36.01
C MET A 494 4.46 16.66 -36.70
N ILE A 495 4.48 17.76 -35.98
CA ILE A 495 4.20 19.10 -36.54
C ILE A 495 5.21 19.44 -37.63
N GLN A 496 6.51 19.24 -37.36
CA GLN A 496 7.57 19.52 -38.33
C GLN A 496 7.39 18.70 -39.60
N GLN A 497 7.21 17.37 -39.48
CA GLN A 497 6.98 16.53 -40.65
C GLN A 497 5.78 17.00 -41.46
N ARG A 498 4.65 17.31 -40.81
CA ARG A 498 3.44 17.68 -41.54
C ARG A 498 3.58 19.02 -42.27
N LEU A 499 4.26 19.99 -41.67
CA LEU A 499 4.54 21.27 -42.31
C LEU A 499 5.54 21.13 -43.48
N GLU A 500 6.56 20.29 -43.33
CA GLU A 500 7.53 19.98 -44.40
C GLU A 500 6.90 19.22 -45.58
N GLU A 501 5.92 18.35 -45.31
CA GLU A 501 5.11 17.66 -46.33
C GLU A 501 4.12 18.59 -47.05
N GLY A 502 4.01 19.86 -46.63
CA GLY A 502 3.13 20.85 -47.25
C GLY A 502 1.67 20.74 -46.81
N GLY A 503 1.39 20.21 -45.62
CA GLY A 503 0.04 20.15 -45.07
C GLY A 503 -0.60 21.53 -44.97
N GLY A 504 -1.79 21.69 -45.56
CA GLY A 504 -2.52 22.96 -45.64
C GLY A 504 -3.57 23.16 -44.55
N GLU A 505 -3.88 22.13 -43.77
CA GLU A 505 -4.84 22.23 -42.67
C GLU A 505 -4.35 23.15 -41.55
N ARG A 506 -5.28 23.72 -40.76
CA ARG A 506 -4.92 24.51 -39.58
C ARG A 506 -4.29 23.64 -38.51
N ILE A 507 -3.17 24.09 -37.94
CA ILE A 507 -2.45 23.42 -36.86
C ILE A 507 -2.29 24.39 -35.69
N HIS A 508 -2.77 23.98 -34.52
CA HIS A 508 -2.60 24.71 -33.27
C HIS A 508 -1.69 23.89 -32.35
N TYR A 509 -0.64 24.50 -31.80
CA TYR A 509 0.18 23.85 -30.78
C TYR A 509 0.18 24.63 -29.47
N TRP A 510 -0.44 24.04 -28.46
CA TRP A 510 -0.53 24.56 -27.09
C TRP A 510 0.44 23.80 -26.19
N TYR A 511 1.35 24.52 -25.55
CA TYR A 511 2.38 23.88 -24.73
C TYR A 511 2.49 24.48 -23.34
N GLY A 512 2.27 23.65 -22.33
CA GLY A 512 2.38 24.04 -20.92
C GLY A 512 3.80 23.90 -20.37
N ALA A 513 4.33 24.97 -19.79
CA ALA A 513 5.52 24.93 -18.95
C ALA A 513 5.28 25.68 -17.63
N ARG A 514 6.25 25.61 -16.71
CA ARG A 514 6.21 26.45 -15.50
C ARG A 514 6.46 27.89 -15.92
N ASN A 515 7.66 28.15 -16.44
CA ASN A 515 8.10 29.48 -16.88
C ASN A 515 8.65 29.40 -18.31
N ALA A 516 8.90 30.56 -18.93
CA ALA A 516 9.47 30.65 -20.28
C ALA A 516 10.78 29.87 -20.44
N ARG A 517 11.66 29.92 -19.43
CA ARG A 517 12.94 29.18 -19.41
C ARG A 517 12.79 27.64 -19.38
N ASP A 518 11.62 27.14 -18.99
CA ASP A 518 11.32 25.70 -18.95
C ASP A 518 10.66 25.22 -20.26
N CYS A 519 10.52 26.11 -21.25
CA CYS A 519 9.96 25.82 -22.56
C CYS A 519 11.05 25.43 -23.56
N PRO A 520 11.21 24.14 -23.89
CA PRO A 520 12.16 23.74 -24.92
C PRO A 520 11.75 24.27 -26.30
N TYR A 521 12.72 24.63 -27.14
CA TYR A 521 12.53 25.01 -28.56
C TYR A 521 11.56 26.17 -28.84
N ALA A 522 11.29 27.05 -27.87
CA ALA A 522 10.32 28.14 -28.04
C ALA A 522 10.60 29.02 -29.28
N ALA A 523 11.86 29.39 -29.51
CA ALA A 523 12.26 30.18 -30.69
C ALA A 523 12.06 29.43 -32.02
N GLN A 524 12.27 28.11 -32.04
CA GLN A 524 12.06 27.31 -33.24
C GLN A 524 10.57 27.18 -33.57
N MET A 525 9.72 26.96 -32.56
CA MET A 525 8.27 26.90 -32.76
C MET A 525 7.71 28.26 -33.20
N GLN A 526 8.24 29.36 -32.65
CA GLN A 526 7.90 30.71 -33.09
C GLN A 526 8.28 30.94 -34.56
N ALA A 527 9.49 30.56 -34.96
CA ALA A 527 9.93 30.68 -36.35
C ALA A 527 9.05 29.86 -37.32
N LEU A 528 8.61 28.66 -36.93
CA LEU A 528 7.65 27.88 -37.72
C LEU A 528 6.32 28.61 -37.88
N ALA A 529 5.82 29.28 -36.83
CA ALA A 529 4.56 30.03 -36.89
C ALA A 529 4.65 31.26 -37.79
N GLU A 530 5.84 31.87 -37.90
CA GLU A 530 6.10 32.96 -38.84
C GLU A 530 6.23 32.49 -40.29
N GLN A 531 6.76 31.28 -40.50
CA GLN A 531 6.96 30.69 -41.82
C GLN A 531 5.68 30.08 -42.41
N HIS A 532 4.80 29.53 -41.57
CA HIS A 532 3.61 28.79 -41.99
C HIS A 532 2.33 29.46 -41.52
N SER A 533 1.59 30.09 -42.43
CA SER A 533 0.33 30.80 -42.11
C SER A 533 -0.78 29.92 -41.52
N ASN A 534 -0.71 28.59 -41.71
CA ASN A 534 -1.64 27.62 -41.15
C ASN A 534 -1.19 27.05 -39.80
N PHE A 535 -0.03 27.44 -39.26
CA PHE A 535 0.46 27.01 -37.95
C PHE A 535 0.41 28.13 -36.92
N SER A 536 -0.04 27.81 -35.71
CA SER A 536 -0.04 28.75 -34.58
C SER A 536 0.55 28.12 -33.31
N TRP A 537 1.41 28.88 -32.65
CA TRP A 537 2.17 28.47 -31.47
C TRP A 537 1.68 29.23 -30.23
N HIS A 538 1.29 28.47 -29.19
CA HIS A 538 0.66 29.00 -27.97
C HIS A 538 1.36 28.45 -26.72
N PRO A 539 2.47 29.06 -26.27
CA PRO A 539 3.09 28.69 -25.01
C PRO A 539 2.26 29.19 -23.81
N VAL A 540 2.07 28.34 -22.81
CA VAL A 540 1.26 28.62 -21.62
C VAL A 540 2.09 28.42 -20.35
N TRP A 541 2.06 29.40 -19.46
CA TRP A 541 2.85 29.45 -18.23
C TRP A 541 1.99 29.20 -17.00
N SER A 542 2.42 28.27 -16.16
CA SER A 542 1.71 27.88 -14.92
C SER A 542 2.40 28.37 -13.64
N GLY A 543 3.61 28.91 -13.73
CA GLY A 543 4.29 29.62 -12.64
C GLY A 543 3.97 31.11 -12.63
N ASP A 544 4.42 31.79 -11.58
CA ASP A 544 4.25 33.25 -11.44
C ASP A 544 4.99 33.98 -12.56
N THR A 545 4.24 34.69 -13.40
CA THR A 545 4.78 35.54 -14.47
C THR A 545 4.66 37.01 -14.07
N GLU A 546 5.72 37.79 -14.29
CA GLU A 546 5.62 39.25 -14.22
C GLU A 546 4.62 39.74 -15.30
N GLY A 547 3.42 40.15 -14.86
CA GLY A 547 2.41 40.77 -15.72
C GLY A 547 1.35 39.85 -16.36
N GLY A 548 1.32 38.55 -16.02
CA GLY A 548 0.32 37.60 -16.56
C GLY A 548 -0.32 36.71 -15.49
N SER A 549 -1.52 36.19 -15.77
CA SER A 549 -2.17 35.19 -14.91
C SER A 549 -1.62 33.79 -15.20
N ALA A 550 -1.12 33.11 -14.17
CA ALA A 550 -0.72 31.71 -14.26
C ALA A 550 -1.92 30.84 -14.68
N ARG A 551 -1.78 30.09 -15.78
CA ARG A 551 -2.83 29.20 -16.31
C ARG A 551 -2.26 27.82 -16.60
N ARG A 552 -3.09 26.79 -16.47
CA ARG A 552 -2.74 25.45 -16.97
C ARG A 552 -3.10 25.38 -18.45
N VAL A 553 -2.37 24.57 -19.21
CA VAL A 553 -2.56 24.48 -20.67
C VAL A 553 -3.99 24.10 -21.08
N HIS A 554 -4.67 23.22 -20.32
CA HIS A 554 -6.06 22.84 -20.60
C HIS A 554 -7.06 23.96 -20.29
N ASP A 555 -6.77 24.82 -19.31
CA ASP A 555 -7.62 25.98 -19.00
C ASP A 555 -7.46 27.05 -20.08
N ALA A 556 -6.21 27.36 -20.45
CA ALA A 556 -5.92 28.36 -21.48
C ALA A 556 -6.52 27.99 -22.84
N ILE A 557 -6.32 26.76 -23.31
CA ILE A 557 -6.89 26.34 -24.60
C ILE A 557 -8.43 26.31 -24.57
N HIS A 558 -9.04 25.97 -23.42
CA HIS A 558 -10.49 25.99 -23.28
C HIS A 558 -11.05 27.41 -23.46
N GLU A 559 -10.46 28.38 -22.76
CA GLU A 559 -10.88 29.78 -22.79
C GLU A 559 -10.64 30.43 -24.15
N ASP A 560 -9.43 30.21 -24.70
CA ASP A 560 -8.91 30.99 -25.82
C ASP A 560 -9.26 30.36 -27.18
N LEU A 561 -9.59 29.06 -27.24
CA LEU A 561 -9.91 28.36 -28.49
C LEU A 561 -11.17 27.48 -28.40
N LEU A 562 -11.19 26.47 -27.52
CA LEU A 562 -12.17 25.38 -27.63
C LEU A 562 -13.61 25.82 -27.34
N ARG A 563 -13.82 26.68 -26.35
CA ARG A 563 -15.17 27.11 -25.95
C ARG A 563 -15.92 27.83 -27.07
N GLN A 564 -15.20 28.48 -27.97
CA GLN A 564 -15.75 29.31 -29.04
C GLN A 564 -15.58 28.65 -30.42
N HIS A 565 -14.99 27.45 -30.49
CA HIS A 565 -14.70 26.80 -31.75
C HIS A 565 -15.99 26.32 -32.43
N PRO A 566 -16.23 26.68 -33.70
CA PRO A 566 -17.51 26.42 -34.37
C PRO A 566 -17.75 24.93 -34.68
N ASP A 567 -16.68 24.14 -34.83
CA ASP A 567 -16.76 22.71 -35.15
C ASP A 567 -15.64 21.92 -34.47
N LEU A 568 -15.82 21.53 -33.21
CA LEU A 568 -14.86 20.67 -32.49
C LEU A 568 -14.89 19.22 -32.99
N ALA A 569 -15.99 18.77 -33.61
CA ALA A 569 -16.13 17.41 -34.12
C ALA A 569 -15.31 17.18 -35.41
N GLY A 570 -15.03 18.28 -36.13
CA GLY A 570 -14.13 18.32 -37.28
C GLY A 570 -12.65 18.23 -36.94
N CYS A 571 -12.25 18.54 -35.70
CA CYS A 571 -10.85 18.60 -35.27
C CYS A 571 -10.27 17.23 -34.86
N GLU A 572 -8.94 17.14 -34.89
CA GLU A 572 -8.17 16.04 -34.32
C GLU A 572 -7.26 16.54 -33.21
N PHE A 573 -7.18 15.78 -32.11
CA PHE A 573 -6.43 16.16 -30.92
C PHE A 573 -5.26 15.21 -30.70
N TYR A 574 -4.07 15.78 -30.49
CA TYR A 574 -2.82 15.05 -30.25
C TYR A 574 -2.24 15.49 -28.91
N LEU A 575 -2.25 14.59 -27.92
CA LEU A 575 -1.89 14.92 -26.54
C LEU A 575 -0.63 14.17 -26.10
N CYS A 576 0.33 14.86 -25.49
CA CYS A 576 1.49 14.18 -24.91
C CYS A 576 2.08 14.96 -23.73
N GLY A 577 2.32 14.28 -22.61
CA GLY A 577 2.97 14.89 -21.45
C GLY A 577 2.64 14.20 -20.12
N PRO A 578 2.74 14.91 -18.98
CA PRO A 578 2.54 14.32 -17.66
C PRO A 578 1.12 13.75 -17.46
N PRO A 579 0.96 12.64 -16.69
CA PRO A 579 -0.34 11.99 -16.49
C PRO A 579 -1.46 12.92 -16.03
N ALA A 580 -1.16 13.86 -15.12
CA ALA A 580 -2.13 14.84 -14.63
C ALA A 580 -2.65 15.78 -15.74
N MET A 581 -1.78 16.18 -16.67
CA MET A 581 -2.17 17.02 -17.79
C MET A 581 -3.03 16.23 -18.79
N LEU A 582 -2.59 15.00 -19.14
CA LEU A 582 -3.36 14.12 -20.03
C LEU A 582 -4.76 13.84 -19.47
N ALA A 583 -4.88 13.53 -18.18
CA ALA A 583 -6.16 13.26 -17.54
C ALA A 583 -7.10 14.47 -17.59
N ALA A 584 -6.60 15.66 -17.21
CA ALA A 584 -7.39 16.89 -17.20
C ALA A 584 -7.85 17.28 -18.62
N THR A 585 -6.95 17.25 -19.61
CA THR A 585 -7.27 17.58 -21.00
C THR A 585 -8.28 16.62 -21.60
N ARG A 586 -8.14 15.30 -21.38
CA ARG A 586 -9.11 14.32 -21.88
C ARG A 586 -10.48 14.47 -21.23
N GLN A 587 -10.53 14.77 -19.93
CA GLN A 587 -11.79 15.04 -19.24
C GLN A 587 -12.47 16.29 -19.81
N LEU A 588 -11.71 17.35 -20.09
CA LEU A 588 -12.20 18.56 -20.73
C LEU A 588 -12.80 18.25 -22.12
N LEU A 589 -12.04 17.57 -22.99
CA LEU A 589 -12.49 17.23 -24.35
C LEU A 589 -13.77 16.37 -24.33
N ARG A 590 -13.87 15.42 -23.40
CA ARG A 590 -15.10 14.64 -23.19
C ARG A 590 -16.28 15.49 -22.76
N THR A 591 -16.07 16.47 -21.89
CA THR A 591 -17.11 17.40 -21.43
C THR A 591 -17.61 18.28 -22.57
N LEU A 592 -16.73 18.60 -23.53
CA LEU A 592 -17.05 19.34 -24.75
C LEU A 592 -17.64 18.45 -25.87
N GLY A 593 -17.85 17.16 -25.63
CA GLY A 593 -18.48 16.25 -26.59
C GLY A 593 -17.56 15.73 -27.70
N VAL A 594 -16.24 15.87 -27.56
CA VAL A 594 -15.28 15.30 -28.53
C VAL A 594 -15.26 13.78 -28.42
N GLU A 595 -15.43 13.08 -29.54
CA GLU A 595 -15.36 11.63 -29.58
C GLU A 595 -13.93 11.12 -29.29
N GLU A 596 -13.82 10.00 -28.57
CA GLU A 596 -12.52 9.38 -28.26
C GLU A 596 -11.73 8.99 -29.52
N SER A 597 -12.43 8.69 -30.62
CA SER A 597 -11.83 8.38 -31.94
C SER A 597 -11.04 9.55 -32.53
N ARG A 598 -11.25 10.78 -32.04
CA ARG A 598 -10.57 12.01 -32.48
C ARG A 598 -9.38 12.39 -31.60
N ILE A 599 -9.14 11.65 -30.52
CA ILE A 599 -8.11 11.97 -29.53
C ILE A 599 -7.03 10.90 -29.61
N ALA A 600 -5.90 11.26 -30.20
CA ALA A 600 -4.66 10.49 -30.12
C ALA A 600 -3.83 11.00 -28.94
N TYR A 601 -3.26 10.10 -28.15
CA TYR A 601 -2.38 10.50 -27.06
C TYR A 601 -1.26 9.50 -26.80
N ASP A 602 -0.11 10.00 -26.39
CA ASP A 602 1.00 9.22 -25.87
C ASP A 602 1.18 9.48 -24.37
N ASP A 603 1.08 8.41 -23.59
CA ASP A 603 1.23 8.41 -22.14
C ASP A 603 2.55 7.72 -21.83
N PHE A 604 3.49 8.44 -21.22
CA PHE A 604 4.85 7.96 -20.97
C PHE A 604 4.96 6.74 -20.05
N LYS A 605 3.86 6.29 -19.43
CA LYS A 605 3.81 5.09 -18.58
C LYS A 605 4.89 5.12 -17.48
N ILE A 606 5.00 6.27 -16.81
CA ILE A 606 6.00 6.59 -15.76
C ILE A 606 5.42 6.36 -14.37
#